data_AF-A0A1M6XEZ7-F1
#
_entry.id   AF-A0A1M6XEZ7-F1
#
_cell.length_a   1.000
_cell.length_b   1.000
_cell.length_c   1.000
_cell.angle_alpha   90.00
_cell.angle_beta   90.00
_cell.angle_gamma   90.00
#
_symmetry.space_group_name_H-M   'P 1'
#
loop_
_entity.id
_entity.type
_entity.pdbx_description
1 polymer ?
#
loop_
_entity_poly.entity_id
_entity_poly.type
_entity_poly.pdbx_seq_one_letter_code
_entity_poly.pdbx_strand_id
1 'polypeptide(L)'
;MKYVAVEGMVLTYTAKMGETPMGAAVVTAQPGAASQTVKADGKGVYVDGTTLTATAWTVGAYAGGGTVVASFESSAEFVKVDGRNVLLEGDSAEFEVSATNPSGDTQTFTITATVQSAGQISVSAE
;
A
#
# COMPACT_ATOMS: atom_id res chain seq x y z
N MET A 1 -5.76 21.88 -4.96
CA MET A 1 -4.43 21.43 -4.49
C MET A 1 -4.26 20.00 -4.97
N LYS A 2 -3.09 19.64 -5.50
CA LYS A 2 -2.79 18.25 -5.87
C LYS A 2 -1.93 17.65 -4.75
N TYR A 3 -2.28 16.46 -4.29
CA TYR A 3 -1.56 15.75 -3.21
C TYR A 3 -0.65 14.68 -3.82
N VAL A 4 0.38 14.25 -3.10
CA VAL A 4 1.27 13.14 -3.50
C VAL A 4 1.60 12.25 -2.31
N ALA A 5 1.80 10.96 -2.56
CA ALA A 5 2.35 9.99 -1.62
C ALA A 5 3.81 10.33 -1.30
N VAL A 6 4.16 10.44 -0.01
CA VAL A 6 5.54 10.65 0.44
C VAL A 6 5.95 9.68 1.54
N GLU A 7 7.23 9.66 1.86
CA GLU A 7 7.78 8.92 2.99
C GLU A 7 6.98 9.18 4.28
N GLY A 8 6.54 8.08 4.91
CA GLY A 8 5.61 8.14 6.04
C GLY A 8 4.13 8.16 5.66
N MET A 9 3.78 7.77 4.42
CA MET A 9 2.40 7.48 4.06
C MET A 9 1.79 6.40 4.96
N VAL A 10 0.51 6.60 5.28
CA VAL A 10 -0.35 5.68 6.01
C VAL A 10 -1.11 4.83 5.01
N LEU A 11 -0.95 3.52 5.16
CA LEU A 11 -1.68 2.52 4.41
C LEU A 11 -2.80 1.95 5.28
N THR A 12 -3.95 1.72 4.67
CA THR A 12 -5.01 0.89 5.25
C THR A 12 -5.06 -0.44 4.54
N TYR A 13 -5.43 -1.48 5.27
CA TYR A 13 -5.51 -2.83 4.73
C TYR A 13 -6.91 -3.39 4.93
N THR A 14 -7.50 -3.87 3.85
CA THR A 14 -8.76 -4.62 3.89
C THR A 14 -8.54 -5.99 3.29
N ALA A 15 -9.23 -7.00 3.82
CA ALA A 15 -9.15 -8.37 3.34
C ALA A 15 -10.48 -8.86 2.76
N LYS A 16 -10.38 -9.75 1.78
CA LYS A 16 -11.49 -10.57 1.27
C LYS A 16 -11.05 -12.04 1.21
N MET A 17 -12.02 -12.94 1.35
CA MET A 17 -11.86 -14.37 1.13
C MET A 17 -12.73 -14.76 -0.06
N GLY A 18 -12.11 -14.91 -1.24
CA GLY A 18 -12.84 -14.85 -2.51
C GLY A 18 -13.58 -13.51 -2.62
N GLU A 19 -14.87 -13.56 -2.95
CA GLU A 19 -15.73 -12.36 -3.02
C GLU A 19 -16.26 -11.89 -1.65
N THR A 20 -16.00 -12.63 -0.57
CA THR A 20 -16.57 -12.32 0.75
C THR A 20 -15.70 -11.28 1.47
N PRO A 21 -16.24 -10.09 1.82
CA PRO A 21 -15.50 -9.11 2.59
C PRO A 21 -15.22 -9.60 4.00
N MET A 22 -13.96 -9.46 4.45
CA MET A 22 -13.54 -9.84 5.80
C MET A 22 -13.26 -8.64 6.70
N GLY A 23 -13.24 -7.44 6.12
CA GLY A 23 -13.03 -6.18 6.85
C GLY A 23 -11.55 -5.82 6.95
N ALA A 24 -11.18 -5.13 8.02
CA ALA A 24 -9.83 -4.64 8.21
C ALA A 24 -8.83 -5.80 8.45
N ALA A 25 -7.64 -5.67 7.86
CA ALA A 25 -6.50 -6.51 8.14
C ALA A 25 -5.43 -5.71 8.89
N VAL A 26 -4.62 -6.40 9.68
CA VAL A 26 -3.39 -5.83 10.23
C VAL A 26 -2.24 -6.43 9.45
N VAL A 27 -1.38 -5.59 8.87
CA VAL A 27 -0.26 -6.03 8.03
C VAL A 27 1.00 -5.32 8.48
N THR A 28 2.06 -6.09 8.72
CA THR A 28 3.41 -5.55 8.83
C THR A 28 4.01 -5.48 7.43
N ALA A 29 4.09 -4.29 6.87
CA ALA A 29 4.65 -4.06 5.55
C ALA A 29 5.51 -2.81 5.48
N GLN A 30 6.44 -2.82 4.53
CA GLN A 30 7.26 -1.66 4.18
C GLN A 30 7.04 -1.31 2.71
N PRO A 31 6.67 -0.06 2.39
CA PRO A 31 6.79 0.42 1.03
C PRO A 31 8.24 0.34 0.55
N GLY A 32 8.44 0.29 -0.76
CA GLY A 32 9.74 0.33 -1.41
C GLY A 32 10.46 1.65 -1.15
N ALA A 33 11.54 1.89 -1.88
CA ALA A 33 12.23 3.18 -1.79
C ALA A 33 11.41 4.28 -2.47
N ALA A 34 11.24 5.41 -1.79
CA ALA A 34 10.75 6.64 -2.41
C ALA A 34 11.83 7.26 -3.31
N SER A 35 11.44 8.22 -4.16
CA SER A 35 12.40 9.03 -4.92
C SER A 35 13.41 9.68 -3.97
N GLN A 36 14.70 9.54 -4.32
CA GLN A 36 15.79 10.18 -3.57
C GLN A 36 16.11 11.57 -4.09
N THR A 37 15.70 11.89 -5.32
CA THR A 37 15.97 13.13 -6.04
C THR A 37 14.84 14.15 -5.92
N VAL A 38 13.62 13.68 -5.71
CA VAL A 38 12.44 14.55 -5.56
C VAL A 38 11.82 14.37 -4.19
N LYS A 39 11.64 15.51 -3.51
CA LYS A 39 11.12 15.57 -2.15
C LYS A 39 9.99 16.58 -2.05
N ALA A 40 8.93 16.24 -1.33
CA ALA A 40 7.93 17.21 -0.86
C ALA A 40 8.08 17.37 0.66
N ASP A 41 8.16 18.60 1.14
CA ASP A 41 8.54 19.00 2.52
C ASP A 41 9.66 18.14 3.13
N GLY A 42 10.72 17.91 2.34
CA GLY A 42 11.90 17.16 2.79
C GLY A 42 11.75 15.64 2.83
N LYS A 43 10.58 15.10 2.48
CA LYS A 43 10.28 13.65 2.40
C LYS A 43 10.30 13.16 0.96
N GLY A 44 10.82 11.95 0.72
CA GLY A 44 10.86 11.36 -0.64
C GLY A 44 9.45 11.08 -1.18
N VAL A 45 9.23 11.26 -2.48
CA VAL A 45 7.93 11.02 -3.14
C VAL A 45 7.84 9.59 -3.69
N TYR A 46 6.72 8.90 -3.46
CA TYR A 46 6.45 7.59 -4.04
C TYR A 46 5.84 7.69 -5.44
N VAL A 47 6.37 6.88 -6.36
CA VAL A 47 6.00 6.87 -7.77
C VAL A 47 5.36 5.55 -8.16
N ASP A 48 4.66 5.55 -9.29
CA ASP A 48 4.13 4.35 -9.93
C ASP A 48 5.18 3.24 -10.04
N GLY A 49 4.76 2.01 -9.79
CA GLY A 49 5.64 0.84 -9.68
C GLY A 49 6.42 0.74 -8.36
N THR A 50 6.15 1.59 -7.37
CA THR A 50 6.62 1.38 -5.99
C THR A 50 6.07 0.06 -5.47
N THR A 51 6.93 -0.76 -4.86
CA THR A 51 6.52 -2.04 -4.27
C THR A 51 6.09 -1.90 -2.80
N LEU A 52 5.33 -2.86 -2.31
CA LEU A 52 5.01 -3.08 -0.91
C LEU A 52 5.52 -4.46 -0.53
N THR A 53 6.34 -4.57 0.50
CA THR A 53 6.78 -5.86 1.04
C THR A 53 6.06 -6.15 2.33
N ALA A 54 5.10 -7.08 2.32
CA ALA A 54 4.42 -7.59 3.50
C ALA A 54 5.20 -8.78 4.09
N THR A 55 5.28 -8.85 5.42
CA THR A 55 6.05 -9.88 6.16
C THR A 55 5.22 -10.66 7.17
N ALA A 56 4.12 -10.06 7.65
CA ALA A 56 3.16 -10.68 8.56
C ALA A 56 1.77 -10.06 8.37
N TRP A 57 0.73 -10.83 8.62
CA TRP A 57 -0.66 -10.38 8.48
C TRP A 57 -1.61 -11.08 9.46
N THR A 58 -2.71 -10.39 9.75
CA THR A 58 -3.82 -10.92 10.54
C THR A 58 -5.15 -10.46 9.96
N VAL A 59 -6.08 -11.40 9.78
CA VAL A 59 -7.46 -11.18 9.32
C VAL A 59 -8.40 -11.89 10.28
N GLY A 60 -9.02 -11.13 11.20
CA GLY A 60 -9.81 -11.72 12.28
C GLY A 60 -8.96 -12.70 13.13
N ALA A 61 -9.36 -13.97 13.17
CA ALA A 61 -8.63 -15.04 13.87
C ALA A 61 -7.55 -15.73 13.04
N TYR A 62 -7.40 -15.40 11.76
CA TYR A 62 -6.40 -15.99 10.88
C TYR A 62 -5.12 -15.16 10.93
N ALA A 63 -3.98 -15.80 11.19
CA ALA A 63 -2.67 -15.16 11.16
C ALA A 63 -1.73 -15.91 10.22
N GLY A 64 -0.79 -15.18 9.62
CA GLY A 64 0.23 -15.75 8.77
C GLY A 64 1.44 -14.82 8.66
N GLY A 65 2.48 -15.34 8.02
CA GLY A 65 3.70 -14.61 7.76
C GLY A 65 4.51 -15.23 6.65
N GLY A 66 5.46 -14.45 6.15
CA GLY A 66 6.20 -14.74 4.94
C GLY A 66 6.35 -13.48 4.11
N THR A 67 7.20 -13.53 3.08
CA THR A 67 7.46 -12.36 2.24
C THR A 67 6.54 -12.37 1.04
N VAL A 68 5.69 -11.35 0.93
CA VAL A 68 4.86 -11.10 -0.27
C VAL A 68 5.16 -9.71 -0.78
N VAL A 69 5.34 -9.58 -2.10
CA VAL A 69 5.63 -8.30 -2.75
C VAL A 69 4.47 -7.96 -3.68
N ALA A 70 3.91 -6.78 -3.49
CA ALA A 70 2.90 -6.18 -4.36
C ALA A 70 3.45 -4.90 -4.99
N SER A 71 2.91 -4.47 -6.12
CA SER A 71 3.20 -3.15 -6.69
C SER A 71 1.96 -2.28 -6.58
N PHE A 72 2.15 -1.01 -6.26
CA PHE A 72 1.08 -0.02 -6.37
C PHE A 72 0.86 0.34 -7.82
N GLU A 73 -0.41 0.49 -8.20
CA GLU A 73 -0.81 1.11 -9.45
C GLU A 73 -1.19 2.56 -9.20
N SER A 74 -0.59 3.47 -9.97
CA SER A 74 -0.87 4.90 -9.88
C SER A 74 -2.10 5.30 -10.69
N SER A 75 -3.03 6.05 -10.08
CA SER A 75 -4.12 6.73 -10.79
C SER A 75 -3.75 8.13 -11.30
N ALA A 76 -2.57 8.67 -10.95
CA ALA A 76 -2.19 10.02 -11.38
C ALA A 76 -2.01 10.14 -12.91
N GLU A 77 -2.75 11.07 -13.52
CA GLU A 77 -2.57 11.42 -14.93
C GLU A 77 -1.62 12.61 -15.16
N PHE A 78 -1.58 13.55 -14.20
CA PHE A 78 -0.97 14.88 -14.41
C PHE A 78 0.19 15.21 -13.47
N VAL A 79 0.42 14.41 -12.43
CA VAL A 79 1.51 14.67 -11.49
C VAL A 79 2.59 13.64 -11.73
N LYS A 80 3.74 14.13 -12.19
CA LYS A 80 4.88 13.30 -12.53
C LYS A 80 6.10 13.73 -11.75
N VAL A 81 6.81 12.75 -11.20
CA VAL A 81 8.07 12.88 -10.49
C VAL A 81 9.06 11.93 -11.14
N ASP A 82 10.25 12.41 -11.47
CA ASP A 82 11.28 11.65 -12.21
C ASP A 82 10.73 11.02 -13.51
N GLY A 83 9.80 11.72 -14.17
CA GLY A 83 9.14 11.26 -15.40
C GLY A 83 8.10 10.15 -15.20
N ARG A 84 7.81 9.74 -13.97
CA ARG A 84 6.82 8.71 -13.62
C ARG A 84 5.62 9.31 -12.93
N ASN A 85 4.46 8.68 -13.07
CA ASN A 85 3.27 9.07 -12.32
C ASN A 85 3.52 8.89 -10.81
N VAL A 86 2.91 9.74 -10.00
CA VAL A 86 3.00 9.65 -8.52
C VAL A 86 1.86 8.85 -7.94
N LEU A 87 2.08 8.19 -6.82
CA LEU A 87 0.96 7.60 -6.08
C LEU A 87 0.12 8.71 -5.41
N LEU A 88 -1.20 8.55 -5.44
CA LEU A 88 -2.21 9.44 -4.86
C LEU A 88 -2.99 8.71 -3.76
N GLU A 89 -3.81 9.47 -3.03
CA GLU A 89 -4.80 8.88 -2.13
C GLU A 89 -5.78 8.01 -2.92
N GLY A 90 -6.06 6.83 -2.38
CA GLY A 90 -6.91 5.83 -3.04
C GLY A 90 -6.15 4.87 -3.94
N ASP A 91 -4.92 5.18 -4.35
CA ASP A 91 -4.07 4.21 -5.06
C ASP A 91 -3.83 3.00 -4.18
N SER A 92 -3.73 1.83 -4.81
CA SER A 92 -3.71 0.57 -4.08
C SER A 92 -2.79 -0.46 -4.69
N ALA A 93 -2.43 -1.42 -3.86
CA ALA A 93 -1.71 -2.64 -4.23
C ALA A 93 -2.48 -3.83 -3.66
N GLU A 94 -2.65 -4.88 -4.46
CA GLU A 94 -3.31 -6.12 -4.03
C GLU A 94 -2.31 -7.27 -3.98
N PHE A 95 -2.49 -8.14 -2.99
CA PHE A 95 -1.69 -9.36 -2.87
C PHE A 95 -2.46 -10.46 -2.15
N GLU A 96 -2.16 -11.71 -2.53
CA GLU A 96 -2.72 -12.89 -1.88
C GLU A 96 -1.82 -13.36 -0.74
N VAL A 97 -2.45 -13.77 0.35
CA VAL A 97 -1.78 -14.34 1.51
C VAL A 97 -2.49 -15.59 2.00
N SER A 98 -1.73 -16.52 2.55
CA SER A 98 -2.28 -17.67 3.27
C SER A 98 -2.20 -17.43 4.78
N ALA A 99 -3.25 -17.77 5.52
CA ALA A 99 -3.29 -17.62 6.96
C ALA A 99 -4.04 -18.77 7.62
N THR A 100 -3.62 -19.15 8.82
CA THR A 100 -4.16 -20.29 9.57
C THR A 100 -4.79 -19.80 10.87
N ASN A 101 -5.96 -20.33 11.23
CA ASN A 101 -6.63 -20.02 12.50
C ASN A 101 -6.14 -20.97 13.63
N PRO A 102 -6.48 -20.71 14.92
CA PRO A 102 -6.06 -21.57 16.03
C PRO A 102 -6.59 -23.02 15.97
N SER A 103 -7.66 -23.28 15.21
CA SER A 103 -8.21 -24.61 15.00
C SER A 103 -7.44 -25.41 13.94
N GLY A 104 -6.51 -24.78 13.21
CA GLY A 104 -5.70 -25.39 12.16
C GLY A 104 -6.25 -25.20 10.74
N ASP A 105 -7.38 -24.51 10.56
CA ASP A 105 -7.92 -24.24 9.23
C ASP A 105 -7.10 -23.17 8.54
N THR A 106 -6.72 -23.44 7.29
CA THR A 106 -5.93 -22.51 6.46
C THR A 106 -6.79 -21.97 5.33
N GLN A 107 -6.73 -20.66 5.12
CA GLN A 107 -7.46 -19.95 4.09
C GLN A 107 -6.55 -18.99 3.32
N THR A 108 -6.92 -18.72 2.07
CA THR A 108 -6.29 -17.66 1.26
C THR A 108 -7.13 -16.40 1.32
N PHE A 109 -6.47 -15.26 1.53
CA PHE A 109 -7.07 -13.93 1.55
C PHE A 109 -6.43 -13.06 0.49
N THR A 110 -7.24 -12.26 -0.20
CA THR A 110 -6.75 -11.12 -0.97
C THR A 110 -6.74 -9.91 -0.05
N ILE A 111 -5.57 -9.31 0.14
CA ILE A 111 -5.40 -8.07 0.89
C ILE A 111 -5.21 -6.93 -0.10
N THR A 112 -6.03 -5.89 0.05
CA THR A 112 -5.87 -4.61 -0.64
C THR A 112 -5.23 -3.62 0.33
N ALA A 113 -4.03 -3.14 0.01
CA ALA A 113 -3.37 -2.04 0.68
C ALA A 113 -3.71 -0.73 -0.05
N THR A 114 -4.35 0.21 0.62
CA THR A 114 -4.75 1.50 0.04
C THR A 114 -3.99 2.63 0.68
N VAL A 115 -3.50 3.58 -0.12
CA VAL A 115 -2.92 4.84 0.36
C VAL A 115 -4.04 5.68 0.96
N GLN A 116 -4.15 5.67 2.29
CA GLN A 116 -5.20 6.41 3.01
C GLN A 116 -4.81 7.86 3.21
N SER A 117 -3.56 8.12 3.61
CA SER A 117 -3.04 9.48 3.68
C SER A 117 -1.53 9.44 3.53
N ALA A 118 -0.97 10.33 2.74
CA ALA A 118 0.46 10.34 2.44
C ALA A 118 1.35 10.95 3.54
N GLY A 119 0.78 11.40 4.67
CA GLY A 119 1.37 12.57 5.35
C GLY A 119 1.35 13.79 4.43
N GLN A 120 0.24 13.97 3.70
CA GLN A 120 0.10 14.75 2.47
C GLN A 120 0.60 16.18 2.57
N ILE A 121 1.28 16.57 1.51
CA ILE A 121 1.76 17.92 1.26
C ILE A 121 1.11 18.37 -0.03
N SER A 122 0.59 19.59 -0.03
CA SER A 122 0.07 20.19 -1.25
C SER A 122 1.23 20.51 -2.17
N VAL A 123 1.30 19.84 -3.31
CA VAL A 123 2.21 20.26 -4.37
C VAL A 123 1.48 21.29 -5.20
N SER A 124 2.00 22.52 -5.27
CA SER A 124 1.54 23.47 -6.28
C SER A 124 1.91 22.90 -7.64
N ALA A 125 0.91 22.66 -8.49
CA ALA A 125 1.18 22.47 -9.90
C ALA A 125 1.71 23.80 -10.44
N GLU A 126 2.92 23.80 -10.99
CA GLU A 126 3.35 24.85 -11.92
C GLU A 126 2.45 24.84 -13.17
#